data_AF-A0A345NYC8-F1
#
_entry.id   AF-A0A345NYC8-F1
#
_cell.length_a   1.000
_cell.length_b   1.000
_cell.length_c   1.000
_cell.angle_alpha   90.00
_cell.angle_beta   90.00
_cell.angle_gamma   90.00
#
_symmetry.space_group_name_H-M   'P 1'
#
loop_
_entity.id
_entity.type
_entity.pdbx_description
1 polymer ?
#
loop_
_entity_poly.entity_id
_entity_poly.type
_entity_poly.pdbx_seq_one_letter_code
_entity_poly.pdbx_strand_id
1 'polypeptide(L)'
;MIRSLFEMHWQYYVSIESMLRKTNQYVTHSNKNKAVYSDEFASIILLSCSELDSLLKQLCINYNVQSKGSYFNMKDYAPLIEKYSLNDFGLSTDIRVMNDNGILLFPFKDIDATKPYANLKWWKDYQSIKHDRIKNVTKGNLLNAISSVAAQFTILWSLTEFIDESQGREYIRKNYWSDYWIPVV
;
A
#
# COMPACT_ATOMS: atom_id res chain seq x y z
N MET A 1 -0.28 -7.69 -17.27
CA MET A 1 0.53 -8.44 -16.29
C MET A 1 0.29 -9.93 -16.49
N ILE A 2 1.32 -10.78 -16.44
CA ILE A 2 1.14 -12.25 -16.51
C ILE A 2 0.75 -12.77 -15.12
N ARG A 3 -0.13 -13.78 -15.04
CA ARG A 3 -0.62 -14.35 -13.77
C ARG A 3 0.49 -14.76 -12.81
N SER A 4 1.52 -15.45 -13.27
CA SER A 4 2.62 -15.91 -12.39
C SER A 4 3.38 -14.77 -11.73
N LEU A 5 3.52 -13.63 -12.43
CA LEU A 5 4.12 -12.42 -11.87
C LEU A 5 3.23 -11.82 -10.78
N PHE A 6 1.91 -11.79 -11.00
CA PHE A 6 0.96 -11.37 -9.98
C PHE A 6 1.04 -12.25 -8.73
N GLU A 7 1.02 -13.58 -8.90
CA GLU A 7 1.05 -14.53 -7.78
C GLU A 7 2.35 -14.42 -6.96
N MET A 8 3.48 -14.12 -7.60
CA MET A 8 4.74 -13.82 -6.90
C MET A 8 4.62 -12.59 -6.00
N HIS A 9 4.12 -11.47 -6.54
CA HIS A 9 3.91 -10.24 -5.77
C HIS A 9 2.88 -10.43 -4.66
N TRP A 10 1.84 -11.24 -4.91
CA TRP A 10 0.84 -11.61 -3.90
C TRP A 10 1.42 -12.39 -2.73
N GLN A 11 2.24 -13.41 -2.99
CA GLN A 11 2.88 -14.17 -1.92
C GLN A 11 3.74 -13.29 -1.02
N TYR A 12 4.48 -12.35 -1.61
CA TYR A 12 5.29 -11.42 -0.85
C TYR A 12 4.45 -10.40 -0.07
N TYR A 13 3.38 -9.89 -0.69
CA TYR A 13 2.38 -9.06 -0.02
C TYR A 13 1.78 -9.76 1.22
N VAL A 14 1.35 -11.02 1.11
CA VAL A 14 0.79 -11.81 2.22
C VAL A 14 1.81 -11.97 3.35
N SER A 15 3.10 -12.12 3.03
CA SER A 15 4.16 -12.16 4.05
C SER A 15 4.25 -10.84 4.83
N ILE A 16 4.24 -9.70 4.14
CA ILE A 16 4.30 -8.37 4.74
C ILE A 16 3.04 -8.09 5.58
N GLU A 17 1.86 -8.41 5.05
CA GLU A 17 0.60 -8.29 5.78
C GLU A 17 0.60 -9.15 7.05
N SER A 18 1.13 -10.37 6.99
CA SER A 18 1.24 -11.24 8.16
C SER A 18 2.13 -10.62 9.24
N MET A 19 3.24 -9.95 8.86
CA MET A 19 4.08 -9.20 9.80
C MET A 19 3.27 -8.10 10.50
N LEU A 20 2.55 -7.28 9.72
CA LEU A 20 1.67 -6.25 10.27
C LEU A 20 0.60 -6.85 11.18
N ARG A 21 -0.11 -7.90 10.76
CA ARG A 21 -1.16 -8.51 11.57
C ARG A 21 -0.65 -9.01 12.91
N LYS A 22 0.57 -9.58 12.95
CA LYS A 22 1.21 -10.04 14.19
C LYS A 22 1.48 -8.90 15.18
N THR A 23 1.72 -7.67 14.72
CA THR A 23 1.95 -6.55 15.65
C THR A 23 0.74 -6.23 16.51
N ASN A 24 -0.47 -6.62 16.08
CA ASN A 24 -1.70 -6.45 16.86
C ASN A 24 -1.66 -7.17 18.22
N GLN A 25 -0.83 -8.21 18.36
CA GLN A 25 -0.60 -8.91 19.62
C GLN A 25 0.02 -8.01 20.70
N TYR A 26 0.79 -7.00 20.29
CA TYR A 26 1.56 -6.13 21.19
C TYR A 26 1.03 -4.69 21.20
N VAL A 27 0.58 -4.21 20.04
CA VAL A 27 0.02 -2.88 19.84
C VAL A 27 -1.30 -3.06 19.14
N THR A 28 -2.41 -2.91 19.85
CA THR A 28 -3.74 -3.03 19.24
C THR A 28 -3.88 -2.04 18.07
N HIS A 29 -4.30 -2.51 16.90
CA HIS A 29 -4.51 -1.70 15.71
C HIS A 29 -5.77 -0.84 15.87
N SER A 30 -5.60 0.29 16.55
CA SER A 30 -6.68 1.14 17.02
C SER A 30 -6.37 2.60 16.71
N ASN A 31 -7.39 3.46 16.68
CA ASN A 31 -7.19 4.88 16.46
C ASN A 31 -6.28 5.51 17.52
N LYS A 32 -6.35 5.01 18.76
CA LYS A 32 -5.53 5.46 19.90
C LYS A 32 -4.04 5.16 19.72
N ASN A 33 -3.70 4.07 19.04
CA ASN A 33 -2.32 3.61 18.89
C ASN A 33 -1.67 4.02 17.57
N LYS A 34 -2.34 4.81 16.72
CA LYS A 34 -1.83 5.21 15.38
C LYS A 34 -0.41 5.77 15.38
N ALA A 35 -0.04 6.49 16.43
CA ALA A 35 1.28 7.13 16.56
C ALA A 35 2.33 6.26 17.27
N VAL A 36 1.98 5.09 17.79
CA VAL A 36 2.94 4.16 18.40
C VAL A 36 3.92 3.72 17.33
N TYR A 37 5.22 3.87 17.61
CA TYR A 37 6.30 3.54 16.71
C TYR A 37 7.14 2.39 17.23
N SER A 38 7.72 1.63 16.31
CA SER A 38 8.59 0.51 16.61
C SER A 38 9.52 0.25 15.43
N ASP A 39 10.61 -0.48 15.71
CA ASP A 39 11.49 -0.94 14.64
C ASP A 39 10.76 -1.88 13.67
N GLU A 40 9.79 -2.66 14.16
CA GLU A 40 8.97 -3.58 13.36
C GLU A 40 8.10 -2.82 12.35
N PHE A 41 7.42 -1.75 12.79
CA PHE A 41 6.63 -0.91 11.88
C PHE A 41 7.52 -0.23 10.83
N ALA A 42 8.72 0.23 11.20
CA ALA A 42 9.67 0.78 10.23
C ALA A 42 10.08 -0.26 9.18
N SER A 43 10.33 -1.51 9.59
CA SER A 43 10.64 -2.62 8.68
C SER A 43 9.49 -2.92 7.72
N ILE A 44 8.25 -3.02 8.23
CA ILE A 44 7.04 -3.21 7.42
C ILE A 44 6.89 -2.10 6.38
N ILE A 45 7.06 -0.83 6.78
CA ILE A 45 6.98 0.33 5.88
C ILE A 45 8.03 0.22 4.75
N LEU A 46 9.28 -0.10 5.08
CA LEU A 46 10.36 -0.20 4.09
C LEU A 46 10.12 -1.34 3.08
N LEU A 47 9.72 -2.52 3.57
CA LEU A 47 9.41 -3.68 2.72
C LEU A 47 8.21 -3.38 1.81
N SER A 48 7.13 -2.87 2.40
CA SER A 48 5.87 -2.59 1.68
C SER A 48 6.05 -1.49 0.64
N CYS A 49 6.68 -0.36 0.98
CA CYS A 49 6.88 0.74 0.05
C CYS A 49 7.90 0.41 -1.06
N SER A 50 8.91 -0.43 -0.78
CA SER A 50 9.84 -0.90 -1.82
C SER A 50 9.13 -1.78 -2.84
N GLU A 51 8.24 -2.65 -2.38
CA GLU A 51 7.43 -3.48 -3.26
C GLU A 51 6.41 -2.66 -4.05
N LEU A 52 5.74 -1.73 -3.37
CA LEU A 52 4.79 -0.82 -3.98
C LEU A 52 5.42 0.02 -5.11
N ASP A 53 6.68 0.47 -4.96
CA ASP A 53 7.39 1.18 -6.03
C ASP A 53 7.52 0.32 -7.30
N SER A 54 7.80 -0.98 -7.14
CA SER A 54 7.86 -1.94 -8.24
C SER A 54 6.49 -2.18 -8.88
N LEU A 55 5.43 -2.30 -8.07
CA LEU A 55 4.06 -2.45 -8.55
C LEU A 55 3.56 -1.20 -9.29
N LEU A 56 3.86 0.00 -8.79
CA LEU A 56 3.52 1.26 -9.45
C LEU A 56 4.24 1.41 -10.80
N LYS A 57 5.50 0.99 -10.88
CA LYS A 57 6.22 0.90 -12.16
C LYS A 57 5.52 -0.05 -13.13
N GLN A 58 5.10 -1.24 -12.68
CA GLN A 58 4.33 -2.16 -13.53
C GLN A 58 2.99 -1.56 -13.95
N LEU A 59 2.32 -0.82 -13.07
CA LEU A 59 1.08 -0.11 -13.39
C LEU A 59 1.31 0.91 -14.51
N CYS A 60 2.36 1.72 -14.42
CA CYS A 60 2.76 2.64 -15.49
C CYS A 60 3.01 1.92 -16.82
N ILE A 61 3.75 0.80 -16.81
CA ILE A 61 4.03 -0.01 -18.01
C ILE A 61 2.72 -0.51 -18.64
N ASN A 62 1.81 -1.07 -17.84
CA ASN A 62 0.54 -1.60 -18.33
C ASN A 62 -0.36 -0.51 -18.96
N TYR A 63 -0.26 0.73 -18.47
CA TYR A 63 -0.95 1.89 -19.04
C TYR A 63 -0.15 2.63 -20.13
N ASN A 64 0.99 2.08 -20.58
CA ASN A 64 1.88 2.68 -21.58
C ASN A 64 2.37 4.10 -21.21
N VAL A 65 2.56 4.38 -19.92
CA VAL A 65 3.12 5.64 -19.43
C VAL A 65 4.63 5.67 -19.71
N GLN A 66 5.09 6.75 -20.34
CA GLN A 66 6.52 7.04 -20.46
C GLN A 66 7.00 7.78 -19.21
N SER A 67 8.13 7.35 -18.64
CA SER A 67 8.71 8.05 -17.49
C SER A 67 9.18 9.45 -17.89
N LYS A 68 8.95 10.43 -17.02
CA LYS A 68 9.44 11.80 -17.16
C LYS A 68 10.94 11.95 -16.89
N GLY A 69 11.64 10.86 -16.53
CA GLY A 69 13.08 10.86 -16.24
C GLY A 69 13.74 9.53 -16.58
N SER A 70 14.93 9.31 -16.03
CA SER A 70 15.69 8.06 -16.25
C SER A 70 15.07 6.83 -15.58
N TYR A 71 14.17 7.05 -14.61
CA TYR A 71 13.46 6.01 -13.88
C TYR A 71 12.08 6.50 -13.44
N PHE A 72 11.14 5.56 -13.39
CA PHE A 72 9.81 5.81 -12.85
C PHE A 72 9.87 6.29 -11.40
N ASN A 73 9.03 7.28 -11.07
CA ASN A 73 8.97 7.85 -9.74
C ASN A 73 7.58 8.45 -9.47
N MET A 74 7.39 9.04 -8.29
CA MET A 74 6.10 9.60 -7.87
C MET A 74 5.50 10.63 -8.84
N LYS A 75 6.31 11.35 -9.65
CA LYS A 75 5.82 12.28 -10.68
C LYS A 75 5.16 11.57 -11.87
N ASP A 76 5.46 10.29 -12.05
CA ASP A 76 4.86 9.41 -13.06
C ASP A 76 3.66 8.66 -12.45
N TYR A 77 3.77 8.23 -11.18
CA TYR A 77 2.74 7.46 -10.48
C TYR A 77 1.50 8.28 -10.14
N ALA A 78 1.67 9.49 -9.60
CA ALA A 78 0.54 10.26 -9.06
C ALA A 78 -0.52 10.65 -10.10
N PRO A 79 -0.17 11.17 -11.30
CA PRO A 79 -1.16 11.45 -12.33
C PRO A 79 -1.95 10.21 -12.77
N LEU A 80 -1.30 9.04 -12.71
CA LEU A 80 -1.93 7.77 -13.07
C LEU A 80 -2.97 7.35 -12.03
N ILE A 81 -2.61 7.42 -10.75
CA ILE A 81 -3.50 7.10 -9.63
C ILE A 81 -4.72 8.04 -9.62
N GLU A 82 -4.52 9.35 -9.85
CA GLU A 82 -5.60 10.34 -9.99
C GLU A 82 -6.52 10.02 -11.17
N LYS A 83 -5.94 9.74 -12.35
CA LYS A 83 -6.70 9.49 -13.58
C LYS A 83 -7.64 8.29 -13.48
N TYR A 84 -7.23 7.24 -12.77
CA TYR A 84 -7.98 6.00 -12.66
C TYR A 84 -8.75 5.87 -11.32
N SER A 85 -8.94 6.98 -10.60
CA SER A 85 -9.75 7.06 -9.38
C SER A 85 -9.39 6.04 -8.29
N LEU A 86 -8.11 5.62 -8.23
CA LEU A 86 -7.64 4.68 -7.21
C LEU A 86 -7.60 5.32 -5.80
N ASN A 87 -7.76 6.64 -5.72
CA ASN A 87 -7.91 7.41 -4.50
C ASN A 87 -9.26 7.24 -3.79
N ASP A 88 -10.28 6.75 -4.50
CA ASP A 88 -11.61 6.52 -3.95
C ASP A 88 -11.75 5.14 -3.28
N PHE A 89 -10.73 4.29 -3.39
CA PHE A 89 -10.74 2.95 -2.82
C PHE A 89 -10.38 2.95 -1.33
N GLY A 90 -11.40 2.86 -0.48
CA GLY A 90 -11.28 2.82 0.97
C GLY A 90 -11.16 1.40 1.52
N LEU A 91 -10.33 1.23 2.55
CA LEU A 91 -10.13 -0.03 3.26
C LEU A 91 -10.24 0.21 4.77
N SER A 92 -10.76 -0.79 5.48
CA SER A 92 -10.68 -0.86 6.93
C SER A 92 -10.00 -2.16 7.34
N THR A 93 -9.20 -2.12 8.40
CA THR A 93 -8.63 -3.35 8.99
C THR A 93 -9.75 -4.20 9.61
N ASP A 94 -9.68 -5.53 9.51
CA ASP A 94 -10.64 -6.44 10.17
C ASP A 94 -10.54 -6.47 11.72
N ILE A 95 -9.62 -5.72 12.31
CA ILE A 95 -9.44 -5.68 13.77
C ILE A 95 -10.65 -5.02 14.45
N ARG A 96 -11.27 -5.73 15.38
CA ARG A 96 -12.40 -5.24 16.20
C ARG A 96 -11.97 -5.06 17.65
N VAL A 97 -12.19 -3.85 18.17
CA VAL A 97 -11.92 -3.50 19.56
C VAL A 97 -13.17 -2.88 20.17
N MET A 98 -13.41 -3.12 21.45
CA MET A 98 -14.54 -2.52 22.17
C MET A 98 -14.43 -0.99 22.11
N ASN A 99 -15.46 -0.35 21.52
CA ASN A 99 -15.53 1.11 21.30
C ASN A 99 -14.44 1.69 20.37
N ASP A 100 -13.76 0.87 19.59
CA ASP A 100 -12.86 1.33 18.52
C ASP A 100 -12.93 0.36 17.33
N ASN A 101 -13.46 0.85 16.22
CA ASN A 101 -13.55 0.05 15.00
C ASN A 101 -12.18 -0.05 14.32
N GLY A 102 -12.05 -0.97 13.38
CA GLY A 102 -10.89 -1.08 12.51
C GLY A 102 -10.47 0.28 11.93
N ILE A 103 -9.18 0.43 11.68
CA ILE A 103 -8.64 1.67 11.15
C ILE A 103 -9.09 1.80 9.68
N LEU A 104 -10.01 2.74 9.45
CA LEU A 104 -10.43 3.17 8.13
C LEU A 104 -9.39 4.10 7.51
N LEU A 105 -9.02 3.83 6.26
CA LEU A 105 -8.15 4.68 5.47
C LEU A 105 -8.42 4.57 3.96
N PHE A 106 -8.05 5.64 3.27
CA PHE A 106 -8.04 5.74 1.82
C PHE A 106 -6.59 6.10 1.44
N PRO A 107 -5.74 5.13 1.07
CA PRO A 107 -4.29 5.33 1.02
C PRO A 107 -3.85 6.45 0.07
N PHE A 108 -4.64 6.73 -0.96
CA PHE A 108 -4.37 7.76 -1.96
C PHE A 108 -5.36 8.95 -1.93
N LYS A 109 -6.19 9.10 -0.90
CA LYS A 109 -7.29 10.11 -0.86
C LYS A 109 -6.85 11.53 -1.21
N ASP A 110 -5.76 11.96 -0.58
CA ASP A 110 -5.26 13.32 -0.69
C ASP A 110 -4.17 13.45 -1.77
N ILE A 111 -4.11 12.49 -2.69
CA ILE A 111 -3.09 12.51 -3.75
C ILE A 111 -3.22 13.78 -4.58
N ASP A 112 -2.07 14.41 -4.83
CA ASP A 112 -1.97 15.63 -5.63
C ASP A 112 -0.65 15.61 -6.39
N ALA A 113 -0.70 15.29 -7.68
CA ALA A 113 0.49 15.14 -8.52
C ALA A 113 1.33 16.42 -8.65
N THR A 114 0.81 17.58 -8.26
CA THR A 114 1.53 18.86 -8.29
C THR A 114 2.38 19.11 -7.04
N LYS A 115 2.14 18.35 -5.95
CA LYS A 115 2.80 18.54 -4.66
C LYS A 115 3.97 17.58 -4.43
N PRO A 116 4.94 17.95 -3.57
CA PRO A 116 6.00 17.03 -3.15
C PRO A 116 5.44 15.71 -2.60
N TYR A 117 6.01 14.59 -3.06
CA TYR A 117 5.55 13.23 -2.71
C TYR A 117 4.05 13.00 -2.93
N ALA A 118 3.50 13.68 -3.93
CA ALA A 118 2.09 13.64 -4.29
C ALA A 118 1.13 13.95 -3.12
N ASN A 119 1.57 14.76 -2.15
CA ASN A 119 0.81 15.08 -0.93
C ASN A 119 0.50 13.87 -0.01
N LEU A 120 1.14 12.72 -0.25
CA LEU A 120 0.96 11.51 0.56
C LEU A 120 1.91 11.53 1.76
N LYS A 121 1.35 11.79 2.95
CA LYS A 121 2.15 11.87 4.18
C LYS A 121 2.92 10.58 4.48
N TRP A 122 2.28 9.41 4.34
CA TRP A 122 2.91 8.13 4.63
C TRP A 122 4.06 7.82 3.66
N TRP A 123 3.94 8.21 2.38
CA TRP A 123 5.03 8.06 1.40
C TRP A 123 6.19 9.00 1.72
N LYS A 124 5.91 10.27 2.04
CA LYS A 124 6.93 11.23 2.49
C LYS A 124 7.66 10.72 3.75
N ASP A 125 6.93 10.13 4.69
CA ASP A 125 7.49 9.57 5.91
C ASP A 125 8.36 8.35 5.62
N TYR A 126 7.92 7.45 4.73
CA TYR A 126 8.74 6.35 4.20
C TYR A 126 10.08 6.86 3.62
N GLN A 127 10.05 7.87 2.75
CA GLN A 127 11.28 8.44 2.17
C GLN A 127 12.20 8.98 3.27
N SER A 128 11.63 9.60 4.32
CA SER A 128 12.42 10.08 5.45
C SER A 128 13.08 8.94 6.23
N ILE A 129 12.37 7.83 6.49
CA ILE A 129 12.91 6.63 7.16
C ILE A 129 14.03 6.01 6.31
N LYS A 130 13.82 5.90 4.99
CA LYS A 130 14.78 5.34 4.03
C LYS A 130 16.10 6.11 4.01
N HIS A 131 16.06 7.45 4.12
CA HIS A 131 17.24 8.29 4.00
C HIS A 131 17.93 8.60 5.34
N ASP A 132 17.18 8.73 6.45
CA ASP A 132 17.75 9.02 7.78
C ASP A 132 16.85 8.44 8.88
N ARG A 133 16.95 7.12 9.08
CA ARG A 133 16.14 6.41 10.08
C ARG A 133 16.32 6.94 11.50
N ILE A 134 17.55 7.30 11.88
CA ILE A 134 17.89 7.72 13.24
C ILE A 134 17.10 8.98 13.62
N LYS A 135 17.05 9.98 12.74
CA LYS A 135 16.28 11.20 13.00
C LYS A 135 14.77 11.05 12.79
N ASN A 136 14.34 9.93 12.20
CA ASN A 136 12.96 9.70 11.79
C ASN A 136 12.32 8.46 12.43
N VAL A 137 12.84 8.00 13.58
CA VAL A 137 12.39 6.76 14.24
C VAL A 137 10.89 6.72 14.50
N THR A 138 10.29 7.85 14.90
CA THR A 138 8.85 7.96 15.20
C THR A 138 7.95 7.85 13.96
N LYS A 139 8.51 8.00 12.76
CA LYS A 139 7.77 7.80 11.50
C LYS A 139 7.53 6.32 11.20
N GLY A 140 8.31 5.42 11.83
CA GLY A 140 8.04 3.99 11.86
C GLY A 140 6.87 3.64 12.76
N ASN A 141 5.69 4.21 12.50
CA ASN A 141 4.49 4.07 13.34
C ASN A 141 3.39 3.24 12.68
N LEU A 142 2.44 2.79 13.51
CA LEU A 142 1.32 1.96 13.11
C LEU A 142 0.54 2.56 11.94
N LEU A 143 0.21 3.85 11.97
CA LEU A 143 -0.56 4.48 10.90
C LEU A 143 0.16 4.43 9.56
N ASN A 144 1.46 4.75 9.55
CA ASN A 144 2.26 4.69 8.33
C ASN A 144 2.40 3.23 7.85
N ALA A 145 2.58 2.25 8.73
CA ALA A 145 2.65 0.84 8.36
C ALA A 145 1.35 0.33 7.74
N ILE A 146 0.19 0.61 8.37
CA ILE A 146 -1.13 0.28 7.80
C ILE A 146 -1.34 0.98 6.46
N SER A 147 -0.98 2.27 6.35
CA SER A 147 -1.13 3.04 5.11
C SER A 147 -0.28 2.48 3.97
N SER A 148 0.96 2.11 4.24
CA SER A 148 1.86 1.48 3.25
C SER A 148 1.31 0.15 2.76
N VAL A 149 0.89 -0.75 3.67
CA VAL A 149 0.38 -2.08 3.29
C VAL A 149 -0.98 -1.96 2.58
N ALA A 150 -1.84 -1.03 2.99
CA ALA A 150 -3.09 -0.73 2.29
C ALA A 150 -2.82 -0.22 0.86
N ALA A 151 -1.89 0.73 0.70
CA ALA A 151 -1.51 1.26 -0.61
C ALA A 151 -0.93 0.15 -1.50
N GLN A 152 -0.11 -0.74 -0.93
CA GLN A 152 0.43 -1.90 -1.63
C GLN A 152 -0.69 -2.84 -2.11
N PHE A 153 -1.64 -3.17 -1.24
CA PHE A 153 -2.79 -3.99 -1.59
C PHE A 153 -3.61 -3.35 -2.71
N THR A 154 -3.95 -2.06 -2.60
CA THR A 154 -4.76 -1.35 -3.60
C THR A 154 -4.13 -1.40 -5.00
N ILE A 155 -2.81 -1.15 -5.10
CA ILE A 155 -2.13 -1.20 -6.40
C ILE A 155 -1.96 -2.64 -6.90
N LEU A 156 -1.66 -3.60 -6.01
CA LEU A 156 -1.60 -5.00 -6.41
C LEU A 156 -2.94 -5.49 -6.94
N TRP A 157 -4.03 -5.18 -6.24
CA TRP A 157 -5.39 -5.52 -6.62
C TRP A 157 -5.80 -4.89 -7.95
N SER A 158 -5.47 -3.62 -8.18
CA SER A 158 -5.78 -2.96 -9.46
C SER A 158 -5.03 -3.58 -10.64
N LEU A 159 -3.86 -4.20 -10.41
CA LEU A 159 -3.11 -4.89 -11.46
C LEU A 159 -3.81 -6.16 -11.98
N THR A 160 -4.80 -6.69 -11.25
CA THR A 160 -5.62 -7.83 -11.70
C THR A 160 -6.40 -7.51 -12.99
N GLU A 161 -6.78 -6.24 -13.20
CA GLU A 161 -7.46 -5.77 -14.41
C GLU A 161 -6.65 -6.07 -15.70
N PHE A 162 -5.34 -6.24 -15.57
CA PHE A 162 -4.43 -6.46 -16.69
C PHE A 162 -3.99 -7.90 -16.89
N ILE A 163 -4.53 -8.84 -16.11
CA ILE A 163 -4.36 -10.27 -16.36
C ILE A 163 -5.37 -10.67 -17.43
N ASP A 164 -5.01 -11.43 -18.45
CA ASP A 164 -6.00 -11.85 -19.45
C ASP A 164 -7.04 -12.82 -18.86
N GLU A 165 -8.29 -12.80 -19.32
CA GLU A 165 -9.33 -13.75 -18.84
C GLU A 165 -8.91 -15.21 -19.08
N SER A 166 -8.27 -15.50 -20.22
CA SER A 166 -7.71 -16.83 -20.52
C SER A 166 -6.59 -17.24 -19.57
N GLN A 167 -5.97 -16.28 -18.87
CA GLN A 167 -4.98 -16.52 -17.83
C GLN A 167 -5.58 -16.59 -16.43
N GLY A 168 -6.91 -16.55 -16.29
CA GLY A 168 -7.61 -16.77 -15.02
C GLY A 168 -7.81 -15.52 -14.17
N ARG A 169 -8.08 -14.36 -14.79
CA ARG A 169 -8.43 -13.13 -14.06
C ARG A 169 -9.56 -13.34 -13.06
N GLU A 170 -10.66 -13.97 -13.47
CA GLU A 170 -11.80 -14.27 -12.58
C GLU A 170 -11.39 -15.14 -11.39
N TYR A 171 -10.54 -16.15 -11.61
CA TYR A 171 -10.00 -16.98 -10.54
C TYR A 171 -9.20 -16.15 -9.53
N ILE A 172 -8.34 -15.24 -10.00
CA ILE A 172 -7.58 -14.35 -9.12
C ILE A 172 -8.53 -13.48 -8.29
N ARG A 173 -9.48 -12.79 -8.93
CA ARG A 173 -10.44 -11.94 -8.22
C ARG A 173 -11.26 -12.67 -7.16
N LYS A 174 -11.55 -13.95 -7.38
CA LYS A 174 -12.31 -14.77 -6.42
C LYS A 174 -11.47 -15.25 -5.23
N ASN A 175 -10.18 -15.50 -5.41
CA ASN A 175 -9.36 -16.23 -4.43
C ASN A 175 -8.22 -15.40 -3.80
N TYR A 176 -7.93 -14.21 -4.32
CA TYR A 176 -6.78 -13.38 -3.93
C TYR A 176 -7.22 -12.05 -3.32
N TRP A 177 -8.26 -12.10 -2.48
CA TRP A 177 -8.60 -11.00 -1.59
C TRP A 177 -8.01 -11.26 -0.21
N SER A 178 -7.56 -10.21 0.47
CA SER A 178 -7.01 -10.32 1.82
C SER A 178 -8.12 -10.28 2.86
N ASP A 179 -8.14 -11.26 3.76
CA ASP A 179 -9.04 -11.28 4.91
C ASP A 179 -8.72 -10.18 5.95
N TYR A 180 -7.56 -9.52 5.84
CA TYR A 180 -7.21 -8.40 6.70
C TYR A 180 -7.94 -7.11 6.32
N TRP A 181 -8.33 -6.97 5.04
CA TRP A 181 -8.95 -5.76 4.51
C TRP A 181 -10.45 -5.95 4.27
N ILE A 182 -11.24 -5.07 4.90
CA ILE A 182 -12.65 -4.90 4.62
C ILE A 182 -12.79 -3.72 3.64
N PRO A 183 -13.34 -3.93 2.44
CA PRO A 183 -13.58 -2.84 1.50
C PRO A 183 -14.66 -1.91 2.04
N VAL A 184 -14.49 -0.61 1.80
CA VAL A 184 -15.40 0.44 2.27
C VAL A 184 -16.08 1.06 1.07
N VAL A 185 -17.40 1.21 1.15
CA VAL A 185 -18.26 1.88 0.17
C VAL A 185 -18.40 3.35 0.52
#